data_AF-A0A6C2D1Z2-F1
#
_entry.id   AF-A0A6C2D1Z2-F1
#
_cell.length_a   1.000
_cell.length_b   1.000
_cell.length_c   1.000
_cell.angle_alpha   90.00
_cell.angle_beta   90.00
_cell.angle_gamma   90.00
#
_symmetry.space_group_name_H-M   'P 1'
#
loop_
_entity.id
_entity.type
_entity.pdbx_description
1 polymer ?
#
loop_
_entity_poly.entity_id
_entity_poly.type
_entity_poly.pdbx_seq_one_letter_code
_entity_poly.pdbx_strand_id
1 'polypeptide(L)'
;MAKKSSGSMGGVIFIVMISGIVAAYEWAQRNWQILSVAASVLLGLFIWSQARKRKRYDKWAQSLHEKYGDAKVVEGILNKEFWKGMTKEQLNDSLGEPSAVDVQALKTKHKEIWKYQEVKKGQYALRITLDNHEVVSWDQKS
;
A
#
# COMPACT_ATOMS: atom_id res chain seq x y z
N MET A 1 13.46 -32.61 -56.69
CA MET A 1 13.18 -32.32 -55.27
C MET A 1 14.40 -31.61 -54.68
N ALA A 2 14.36 -30.29 -54.50
CA ALA A 2 15.52 -29.51 -54.01
C ALA A 2 15.27 -29.07 -52.56
N LYS A 3 16.08 -29.58 -51.63
CA LYS A 3 16.01 -29.31 -50.19
C LYS A 3 16.69 -27.96 -49.92
N LYS A 4 15.89 -26.93 -49.61
CA LYS A 4 16.37 -25.57 -49.29
C LYS A 4 17.13 -25.61 -47.96
N SER A 5 18.43 -25.33 -48.00
CA SER A 5 19.30 -25.26 -46.82
C SER A 5 18.95 -24.04 -45.96
N SER A 6 18.44 -24.28 -44.75
CA SER A 6 18.12 -23.26 -43.74
C SER A 6 19.26 -22.99 -42.75
N GLY A 7 20.49 -23.42 -43.07
CA GLY A 7 21.62 -23.44 -42.13
C GLY A 7 22.36 -22.11 -41.90
N SER A 8 22.15 -21.08 -42.73
CA SER A 8 22.93 -19.83 -42.65
C SER A 8 22.26 -18.70 -41.85
N MET A 9 20.93 -18.73 -41.70
CA MET A 9 20.19 -17.61 -41.10
C MET A 9 20.34 -17.55 -39.57
N GLY A 10 20.47 -18.70 -38.90
CA GLY A 10 20.67 -18.76 -37.44
C GLY A 10 22.03 -18.20 -36.97
N GLY A 11 23.10 -18.44 -37.75
CA GLY A 11 24.43 -17.90 -37.42
C GLY A 11 24.52 -16.38 -37.57
N VAL A 12 23.83 -15.82 -38.58
CA VAL A 12 23.77 -14.36 -38.79
C VAL A 12 23.02 -13.67 -37.65
N ILE A 13 21.90 -14.25 -37.19
CA ILE A 13 21.15 -13.72 -36.04
C ILE A 13 22.02 -13.71 -34.78
N PHE A 14 22.81 -14.76 -34.57
CA PHE A 14 23.67 -14.88 -33.39
C PHE A 14 24.78 -13.81 -33.38
N ILE A 15 25.41 -13.55 -34.53
CA ILE A 15 26.45 -12.52 -34.65
C ILE A 15 25.87 -11.12 -34.42
N VAL A 16 24.68 -10.83 -34.95
CA VAL A 16 24.00 -9.55 -34.74
C VAL A 16 23.61 -9.34 -33.27
N MET A 17 23.21 -10.41 -32.57
CA MET A 17 22.92 -10.35 -31.14
C MET A 17 24.17 -10.05 -30.31
N ILE A 18 25.29 -10.71 -30.61
CA ILE A 18 26.55 -10.49 -29.90
C ILE A 18 27.07 -9.07 -30.16
N SER A 19 27.04 -8.59 -31.40
CA SER A 19 27.50 -7.24 -31.73
C SER A 19 26.65 -6.17 -31.06
N GLY A 20 25.33 -6.38 -30.96
CA GLY A 20 24.42 -5.52 -30.21
C GLY A 20 24.78 -5.43 -28.71
N ILE A 21 25.10 -6.56 -28.07
CA ILE A 21 25.50 -6.60 -26.66
C ILE A 21 26.83 -5.87 -26.44
N VAL A 22 27.81 -6.09 -27.33
CA VAL A 22 29.12 -5.42 -27.26
C VAL A 22 28.97 -3.91 -27.43
N ALA A 23 28.19 -3.46 -28.41
CA ALA A 23 27.92 -2.04 -28.61
C ALA A 23 27.19 -1.40 -27.42
N ALA A 24 26.24 -2.11 -26.81
CA ALA A 24 25.56 -1.65 -25.60
C ALA A 24 26.53 -1.55 -24.41
N TYR A 25 27.46 -2.49 -24.28
CA TYR A 25 28.48 -2.47 -23.24
C TYR A 25 29.46 -1.31 -23.43
N GLU A 26 29.99 -1.10 -24.64
CA GLU A 26 30.88 0.02 -24.95
C GLU A 26 30.20 1.37 -24.74
N TRP A 27 28.93 1.50 -25.14
CA TRP A 27 28.14 2.69 -24.87
C TRP A 27 27.96 2.92 -23.36
N ALA A 28 27.65 1.88 -22.58
CA ALA A 28 27.50 1.99 -21.14
C ALA A 28 28.81 2.38 -20.44
N GLN A 29 29.94 1.81 -20.86
CA GLN A 29 31.27 2.17 -20.37
C GLN A 29 31.61 3.62 -20.71
N ARG A 30 31.36 4.05 -21.95
CA ARG A 30 31.59 5.44 -22.38
C ARG A 30 30.75 6.45 -21.60
N ASN A 31 29.53 6.08 -21.23
CA ASN A 31 28.56 6.96 -20.56
C ASN A 31 28.38 6.67 -19.06
N TRP A 32 29.33 5.97 -18.42
CA TRP A 32 29.18 5.53 -17.03
C TRP A 32 28.97 6.68 -16.03
N GLN A 33 29.52 7.87 -16.33
CA GLN A 33 29.33 9.09 -15.53
C GLN A 33 27.87 9.59 -15.56
N ILE A 34 27.20 9.50 -16.71
CA ILE A 34 25.79 9.88 -16.83
C ILE A 34 24.92 8.91 -16.01
N LEU A 35 25.25 7.61 -16.07
CA LEU A 35 24.56 6.58 -15.32
C LEU A 35 24.75 6.76 -13.80
N SER A 36 25.94 7.13 -13.33
CA SER A 36 26.22 7.33 -11.90
C SER A 36 25.53 8.57 -11.33
N VAL A 37 25.49 9.67 -12.10
CA VAL A 37 24.74 10.89 -11.72
C VAL A 37 23.24 10.58 -11.66
N ALA A 38 22.70 9.90 -12.69
CA ALA A 38 21.30 9.51 -12.70
C ALA A 38 20.93 8.62 -11.50
N ALA A 39 21.77 7.63 -11.18
CA ALA A 39 21.57 6.75 -10.03
C ALA A 39 21.59 7.54 -8.70
N SER A 40 22.51 8.49 -8.55
CA SER A 40 22.61 9.35 -7.36
C SER A 40 21.38 10.24 -7.17
N VAL A 41 20.87 10.81 -8.27
CA VAL A 41 19.62 11.60 -8.26
C VAL A 41 18.43 10.72 -7.86
N LEU A 42 18.30 9.53 -8.43
CA LEU A 42 17.25 8.58 -8.08
C LEU A 42 17.32 8.17 -6.61
N LEU A 43 18.52 7.93 -6.08
CA LEU A 43 18.73 7.62 -4.66
C LEU A 43 18.33 8.80 -3.77
N GLY A 44 18.72 10.03 -4.13
CA GLY A 44 18.33 11.24 -3.40
C GLY A 44 16.81 11.46 -3.39
N LEU A 45 16.14 11.29 -4.53
CA LEU A 45 14.69 11.35 -4.64
C LEU A 45 14.00 10.25 -3.82
N PHE A 46 14.56 9.05 -3.82
CA PHE A 46 14.06 7.93 -3.02
C PHE A 46 14.15 8.23 -1.52
N ILE A 47 15.32 8.67 -1.02
CA ILE A 47 15.52 9.03 0.39
C ILE A 47 14.57 10.16 0.79
N TRP A 48 14.46 11.20 -0.03
CA TRP A 48 13.58 12.34 0.24
C TRP A 48 12.09 11.96 0.25
N SER A 49 11.67 11.10 -0.68
CA SER A 49 10.31 10.55 -0.71
C SER A 49 9.99 9.76 0.56
N GLN A 50 10.94 8.95 1.05
CA GLN A 50 10.79 8.21 2.30
C GLN A 50 10.76 9.13 3.53
N ALA A 51 11.63 10.14 3.58
CA ALA A 51 11.70 11.09 4.69
C ALA A 51 10.42 11.93 4.83
N ARG A 52 9.78 12.32 3.71
CA ARG A 52 8.49 13.03 3.72
C ARG A 52 7.38 12.21 4.35
N LYS A 53 7.37 10.88 4.15
CA LYS A 53 6.38 9.99 4.76
C LYS A 53 6.54 9.92 6.27
N ARG A 54 7.78 9.88 6.78
CA ARG A 54 8.09 9.85 8.22
C ARG A 54 7.59 11.10 8.95
N LYS A 55 7.84 12.30 8.41
CA LYS A 55 7.40 13.55 9.08
C LYS A 55 5.88 13.66 9.27
N ARG A 56 5.09 13.09 8.35
CA ARG A 56 3.63 13.07 8.51
C ARG A 56 3.20 12.06 9.58
N TYR A 57 3.87 10.90 9.60
CA TYR A 57 3.66 9.87 10.61
C TYR A 57 3.95 10.40 12.02
N ASP A 58 5.10 11.07 12.22
CA ASP A 58 5.49 11.58 13.54
C ASP A 58 4.50 12.62 14.06
N LYS A 59 4.05 13.55 13.20
CA LYS A 59 3.05 14.56 13.57
C LYS A 59 1.69 13.94 13.91
N TRP A 60 1.27 12.94 13.13
CA TRP A 60 0.03 12.23 13.39
C TRP A 60 0.10 11.44 14.71
N ALA A 61 1.20 10.71 14.94
CA ALA A 61 1.46 10.00 16.19
C ALA A 61 1.45 10.95 17.40
N GLN A 62 2.08 12.13 17.29
CA GLN A 62 2.05 13.15 18.33
C GLN A 62 0.62 13.63 18.63
N SER A 63 -0.18 13.92 17.60
CA SER A 63 -1.58 14.32 17.79
C SER A 63 -2.44 13.24 18.45
N LEU A 64 -2.17 11.97 18.14
CA LEU A 64 -2.85 10.83 18.77
C LEU A 64 -2.42 10.61 20.21
N HIS A 65 -1.13 10.77 20.52
CA HIS A 65 -0.63 10.74 21.89
C HIS A 65 -1.24 11.86 22.75
N GLU A 66 -1.36 13.07 22.20
CA GLU A 66 -2.03 14.18 22.88
C GLU A 66 -3.52 13.92 23.12
N LYS A 67 -4.20 13.29 22.15
CA LYS A 67 -5.64 12.99 22.23
C LYS A 67 -5.98 11.83 23.17
N TYR A 68 -5.22 10.74 23.14
CA TYR A 68 -5.58 9.49 23.82
C TYR A 68 -4.70 9.14 25.03
N GLY A 69 -3.47 9.64 25.10
CA GLY A 69 -2.54 9.41 26.22
C GLY A 69 -2.01 7.97 26.40
N ASP A 70 -2.70 6.95 25.85
CA ASP A 70 -2.29 5.55 25.93
C ASP A 70 -1.49 5.13 24.68
N ALA A 71 -0.22 4.75 24.90
CA ALA A 71 0.67 4.30 23.85
C ALA A 71 0.15 3.09 23.08
N LYS A 72 -0.55 2.14 23.73
CA LYS A 72 -1.06 0.93 23.08
C LYS A 72 -2.20 1.24 22.10
N VAL A 73 -3.10 2.12 22.52
CA VAL A 73 -4.20 2.60 21.66
C VAL A 73 -3.63 3.31 20.44
N VAL A 74 -2.65 4.20 20.66
CA VAL A 74 -2.06 4.96 19.57
C VAL A 74 -1.29 4.05 18.60
N GLU A 75 -0.51 3.11 19.11
CA GLU A 75 0.20 2.13 18.27
C GLU A 75 -0.77 1.31 17.40
N GLY A 76 -1.88 0.83 17.98
CA GLY A 76 -2.92 0.11 17.24
C GLY A 76 -3.57 0.97 16.14
N ILE A 77 -3.90 2.24 16.44
CA ILE A 77 -4.43 3.20 15.46
C ILE A 77 -3.43 3.46 14.33
N LEU A 78 -2.15 3.67 14.68
CA LEU A 78 -1.08 3.90 13.71
C LEU A 78 -0.87 2.70 12.77
N ASN A 79 -1.09 1.49 13.28
CA ASN A 79 -1.01 0.24 12.51
C ASN A 79 -2.29 -0.07 11.71
N LYS A 80 -3.31 0.80 11.77
CA LYS A 80 -4.64 0.61 11.17
C LYS A 80 -5.34 -0.66 11.68
N GLU A 81 -5.08 -1.00 12.93
CA GLU A 81 -5.69 -2.13 13.61
C GLU A 81 -7.01 -1.71 14.29
N PHE A 82 -7.86 -2.70 14.54
CA PHE A 82 -9.09 -2.56 15.29
C PHE A 82 -9.22 -3.72 16.26
N TRP A 83 -9.77 -3.46 17.45
CA TRP A 83 -9.92 -4.44 18.51
C TRP A 83 -11.24 -4.25 19.25
N LYS A 84 -11.59 -5.22 20.09
CA LYS A 84 -12.82 -5.20 20.87
C LYS A 84 -12.73 -4.16 22.00
N GLY A 85 -13.78 -3.37 22.20
CA GLY A 85 -13.83 -2.28 23.19
C GLY A 85 -13.22 -0.96 22.70
N MET A 86 -12.78 -0.89 21.45
CA MET A 86 -12.36 0.36 20.81
C MET A 86 -13.56 1.29 20.63
N THR A 87 -13.40 2.59 20.90
CA THR A 87 -14.49 3.56 20.70
C THR A 87 -14.70 3.87 19.22
N LYS A 88 -15.90 4.34 18.86
CA LYS A 88 -16.25 4.82 17.52
C LYS A 88 -15.25 5.86 17.00
N GLU A 89 -14.82 6.78 17.86
CA GLU A 89 -13.84 7.80 17.49
C GLU A 89 -12.46 7.21 17.21
N GLN A 90 -11.99 6.28 18.06
CA GLN A 90 -10.72 5.59 17.84
C GLN A 90 -10.77 4.79 16.53
N LEU A 91 -11.87 4.08 16.28
CA LEU A 91 -12.07 3.30 15.05
C LEU A 91 -12.00 4.19 13.81
N ASN A 92 -12.64 5.36 13.88
CA ASN A 92 -12.58 6.35 12.81
C ASN A 92 -11.16 6.91 12.63
N ASP A 93 -10.41 7.13 13.71
CA ASP A 93 -9.01 7.58 13.61
C ASP A 93 -8.10 6.48 13.02
N SER A 94 -8.43 5.20 13.21
CA SER A 94 -7.67 4.05 12.69
C SER A 94 -7.97 3.74 11.22
N LEU A 95 -9.24 3.50 10.88
CA LEU A 95 -9.67 3.06 9.55
C LEU A 95 -10.18 4.20 8.66
N GLY A 96 -10.46 5.37 9.24
CA GLY A 96 -11.15 6.45 8.57
C GLY A 96 -12.67 6.27 8.50
N GLU A 97 -13.30 7.12 7.71
CA GLU A 97 -14.74 7.10 7.52
C GLU A 97 -15.21 5.80 6.83
N PRO A 98 -16.27 5.16 7.33
CA PRO A 98 -16.84 3.98 6.71
C PRO A 98 -17.49 4.32 5.36
N SER A 99 -17.43 3.39 4.41
CA SER A 99 -18.07 3.53 3.10
C SER A 99 -19.60 3.52 3.19
N ALA A 100 -20.14 2.81 4.19
CA ALA A 100 -21.56 2.85 4.52
C ALA A 100 -21.75 2.51 6.00
N VAL A 101 -22.75 3.12 6.63
CA VAL A 101 -23.16 2.84 8.01
C VAL A 101 -24.59 2.34 8.00
N ASP A 102 -24.82 1.23 8.68
CA ASP A 102 -26.15 0.65 8.88
C ASP A 102 -26.48 0.73 10.37
N VAL A 103 -27.48 1.55 10.70
CA VAL A 103 -27.84 1.87 12.09
C VAL A 103 -29.13 1.13 12.44
N GLN A 104 -29.06 0.31 13.48
CA GLN A 104 -30.19 -0.38 14.07
C GLN A 104 -30.40 0.16 15.49
N ALA A 105 -31.27 1.17 15.59
CA ALA A 105 -31.71 1.69 16.88
C ALA A 105 -32.78 0.75 17.47
N LEU A 106 -32.44 0.04 18.55
CA LEU A 106 -33.37 -0.74 19.34
C LEU A 106 -33.80 0.09 20.56
N LYS A 107 -34.89 -0.31 21.22
CA LYS A 107 -35.45 0.41 22.38
C LYS A 107 -34.42 0.67 23.50
N THR A 108 -33.45 -0.23 23.67
CA THR A 108 -32.47 -0.18 24.77
C THR A 108 -31.02 -0.18 24.30
N LYS A 109 -30.76 -0.31 23.00
CA LYS A 109 -29.40 -0.49 22.46
C LYS A 109 -29.24 0.22 21.13
N HIS A 110 -28.06 0.81 20.92
CA HIS A 110 -27.71 1.44 19.65
C HIS A 110 -26.67 0.59 18.92
N LYS A 111 -27.10 -0.15 17.90
CA LYS A 111 -26.21 -1.02 17.11
C LYS A 111 -25.87 -0.33 15.80
N GLU A 112 -24.59 -0.17 15.51
CA GLU A 112 -24.10 0.34 14.22
C GLU A 112 -23.26 -0.74 13.52
N ILE A 113 -23.43 -0.90 12.22
CA ILE A 113 -22.59 -1.76 11.40
C ILE A 113 -21.88 -0.88 10.38
N TRP A 114 -20.59 -0.70 10.59
CA TRP A 114 -19.70 0.09 9.76
C TRP A 114 -19.11 -0.81 8.68
N LYS A 115 -19.29 -0.40 7.42
CA LYS A 115 -18.92 -1.18 6.24
C LYS A 115 -17.72 -0.52 5.56
N TYR A 116 -16.69 -1.32 5.31
CA TYR A 116 -15.42 -0.90 4.74
C TYR A 116 -15.06 -1.78 3.55
N GLN A 117 -14.15 -1.27 2.69
CA GLN A 117 -13.60 -2.00 1.54
C GLN A 117 -14.70 -2.52 0.60
N GLU A 118 -15.35 -1.61 -0.12
CA GLU A 118 -16.33 -1.98 -1.13
C GLU A 118 -15.63 -2.70 -2.30
N VAL A 119 -16.01 -3.97 -2.53
CA VAL A 119 -15.45 -4.81 -3.60
C VAL A 119 -16.33 -4.71 -4.85
N LYS A 120 -17.65 -4.72 -4.65
CA LYS A 120 -18.69 -4.53 -5.67
C LYS A 120 -19.84 -3.77 -5.02
N LYS A 121 -20.75 -3.22 -5.83
CA LYS A 121 -21.93 -2.51 -5.35
C LYS A 121 -22.66 -3.30 -4.25
N GLY A 122 -22.66 -2.79 -3.03
CA GLY A 122 -23.30 -3.42 -1.86
C GLY A 122 -22.56 -4.63 -1.25
N GLN A 123 -21.36 -4.94 -1.73
CA GLN A 123 -20.49 -6.00 -1.21
C GLN A 123 -19.25 -5.39 -0.55
N TYR A 124 -19.15 -5.60 0.75
CA TYR A 124 -18.08 -5.08 1.60
C TYR A 124 -17.25 -6.24 2.15
N ALA A 125 -15.93 -6.10 2.09
CA ALA A 125 -14.99 -7.10 2.59
C ALA A 125 -14.83 -7.03 4.12
N LEU A 126 -15.07 -5.87 4.73
CA LEU A 126 -14.98 -5.68 6.17
C LEU A 126 -16.26 -5.04 6.72
N ARG A 127 -16.84 -5.66 7.74
CA ARG A 127 -17.98 -5.11 8.50
C ARG A 127 -17.63 -5.12 9.98
N ILE A 128 -17.69 -3.96 10.62
CA ILE A 128 -17.43 -3.82 12.05
C ILE A 128 -18.73 -3.46 12.74
N THR A 129 -19.08 -4.22 13.77
CA THR A 129 -20.29 -4.03 14.58
C THR A 129 -19.93 -3.28 15.85
N LEU A 130 -20.57 -2.12 16.03
CA LEU A 130 -20.50 -1.33 17.24
C LEU A 130 -21.82 -1.48 18.02
N ASP A 131 -21.74 -1.63 19.34
CA ASP A 131 -22.87 -1.53 20.27
C ASP A 131 -22.58 -0.37 21.22
N ASN A 132 -23.50 0.58 21.35
CA ASN A 132 -23.34 1.78 22.17
C ASN A 132 -22.03 2.55 21.92
N HIS A 133 -21.62 2.65 20.64
CA HIS A 133 -20.38 3.33 20.19
C HIS A 133 -19.07 2.60 20.51
N GLU A 134 -19.11 1.33 20.91
CA GLU A 134 -17.92 0.50 21.13
C GLU A 134 -17.89 -0.70 20.18
N VAL A 135 -16.70 -1.07 19.70
CA VAL A 135 -16.51 -2.23 18.81
C VAL A 135 -16.74 -3.52 19.58
N VAL A 136 -17.71 -4.33 19.13
CA VAL A 136 -18.05 -5.61 19.77
C VAL A 136 -17.60 -6.81 18.94
N SER A 137 -17.74 -6.73 17.62
CA SER A 137 -17.48 -7.83 16.69
C SER A 137 -17.18 -7.32 15.28
N TRP A 138 -16.54 -8.12 14.45
CA TRP A 138 -16.29 -7.82 13.05
C TRP A 138 -16.37 -9.08 12.19
N ASP A 139 -16.73 -8.88 10.92
CA ASP A 139 -16.77 -9.89 9.87
C ASP A 139 -15.86 -9.45 8.73
N GLN A 140 -14.84 -10.25 8.42
CA GLN A 140 -13.89 -10.01 7.35
C GLN A 140 -13.94 -11.17 6.36
N LYS A 141 -14.25 -10.86 5.10
CA LYS A 141 -14.14 -11.83 4.01
C LYS A 141 -12.67 -11.89 3.57
N SER A 142 -12.06 -13.06 3.77
CA SER A 142 -10.76 -13.42 3.19
C SER A 142 -10.89 -13.78 1.72
#